data_AF-A0A327XNK8-F1
#
_entry.id   AF-A0A327XNK8-F1
#
_cell.length_a   1.000
_cell.length_b   1.000
_cell.length_c   1.000
_cell.angle_alpha   90.00
_cell.angle_beta   90.00
_cell.angle_gamma   90.00
#
_symmetry.space_group_name_H-M   'P 1'
#
loop_
_entity.id
_entity.type
_entity.pdbx_description
1 polymer ?
#
loop_
_entity_poly.entity_id
_entity_poly.type
_entity_poly.pdbx_seq_one_letter_code
_entity_poly.pdbx_strand_id
1 'polypeptide(L)' 'MEWNSVANDWGSASRRLVKRFPGLDAKALATPPARLEALAEMVAEAQDMTLFEAREEVEDVLFGEWVPYRLSRMSG' A
#
# COMPACT_ATOMS: atom_id res chain seq x y z
N MET A 1 0.06 14.41 -0.50
CA MET A 1 1.46 14.04 -0.17
C MET A 1 2.07 13.47 -1.45
N GLU A 2 3.28 13.89 -1.84
CA GLU A 2 3.85 13.58 -3.17
C GLU A 2 4.45 12.17 -3.22
N TRP A 3 4.20 11.43 -4.31
CA TRP A 3 4.82 10.12 -4.58
C TRP A 3 6.35 10.15 -4.45
N ASN A 4 6.98 11.25 -4.86
CA ASN A 4 8.43 11.44 -4.77
C ASN A 4 8.95 11.34 -3.33
N SER A 5 8.20 11.80 -2.33
CA SER A 5 8.58 11.65 -0.92
C SER A 5 8.53 10.19 -0.47
N VAL A 6 7.54 9.43 -0.94
CA VAL A 6 7.43 7.99 -0.66
C VAL A 6 8.55 7.21 -1.35
N ALA A 7 8.87 7.56 -2.61
CA ALA A 7 9.97 6.93 -3.34
C ALA A 7 11.33 7.17 -2.66
N ASN A 8 11.55 8.32 -2.04
CA ASN A 8 12.77 8.61 -1.28
C ASN A 8 12.90 7.78 0.02
N ASP A 9 11.79 7.39 0.65
CA ASP A 9 11.75 6.50 1.83
C ASP A 9 11.15 5.12 1.48
N TRP A 10 11.43 4.65 0.25
CA TRP A 10 10.79 3.45 -0.30
C TRP A 10 11.00 2.20 0.56
N GLY A 11 12.16 2.07 1.20
CA GLY A 11 12.45 0.93 2.07
C GLY A 11 11.52 0.83 3.28
N SER A 12 11.00 1.95 3.78
CA SER A 12 10.00 1.97 4.85
C SER A 12 8.60 1.74 4.28
N ALA A 13 8.29 2.36 3.13
CA ALA A 13 7.02 2.21 2.44
C ALA A 13 6.75 0.76 2.00
N SER A 14 7.72 0.12 1.33
CA SER A 14 7.60 -1.26 0.84
C SER A 14 7.37 -2.26 1.97
N ARG A 15 7.99 -2.06 3.14
CA ARG A 15 7.75 -2.90 4.33
C ARG A 15 6.31 -2.75 4.85
N ARG A 16 5.73 -1.55 4.78
CA ARG A 16 4.31 -1.34 5.15
C ARG A 16 3.38 -2.01 4.14
N LEU A 17 3.68 -1.90 2.84
CA LEU A 17 2.92 -2.54 1.76
C LEU A 17 2.92 -4.06 1.89
N VAL A 18 4.08 -4.70 2.06
CA VAL A 18 4.19 -6.17 2.23
C VAL A 18 3.47 -6.64 3.51
N LYS A 19 3.45 -5.81 4.56
CA LYS A 19 2.71 -6.11 5.79
C LYS A 19 1.19 -6.01 5.60
N ARG A 20 0.70 -5.05 4.80
CA ARG A 20 -0.73 -4.85 4.53
C ARG A 20 -1.29 -5.87 3.54
N PHE A 21 -0.54 -6.17 2.48
CA PHE A 21 -0.97 -6.98 1.35
C PHE A 21 -0.18 -8.30 1.29
N PRO A 22 -0.63 -9.34 2.02
CA PRO A 22 -0.02 -10.65 1.94
C PRO A 22 -0.22 -11.23 0.54
N GLY A 23 0.87 -11.42 -0.21
CA GLY A 23 0.84 -11.88 -1.61
C GLY A 23 1.63 -10.97 -2.56
N LEU A 24 1.91 -9.73 -2.16
CA LEU A 24 2.87 -8.90 -2.88
C LEU A 24 4.27 -9.51 -2.82
N ASP A 25 4.88 -9.73 -3.97
CA ASP A 25 6.26 -10.19 -4.05
C ASP A 25 7.20 -9.07 -3.57
N ALA A 26 7.86 -9.30 -2.43
CA ALA A 26 8.84 -8.37 -1.89
C ALA A 26 9.99 -8.08 -2.86
N LYS A 27 10.30 -9.01 -3.78
CA LYS A 27 11.28 -8.78 -4.84
C LYS A 27 10.77 -7.82 -5.92
N ALA A 28 9.49 -7.87 -6.26
CA ALA A 28 8.87 -6.91 -7.17
C ALA A 28 8.85 -5.50 -6.59
N LEU A 29 8.83 -5.37 -5.26
CA LEU A 29 8.93 -4.10 -4.53
C LEU A 29 10.36 -3.73 -4.14
N ALA A 30 11.39 -4.36 -4.70
CA ALA A 30 12.79 -4.02 -4.40
C ALA A 30 13.14 -2.57 -4.80
N THR A 31 12.48 -2.05 -5.84
CA THR A 31 12.61 -0.67 -6.31
C THR A 31 11.24 0.00 -6.36
N PRO A 32 11.15 1.32 -6.11
CA PRO A 32 9.90 2.03 -6.24
C PRO A 32 9.42 2.00 -7.70
N PRO A 33 8.12 1.77 -7.94
CA PRO A 33 7.53 1.96 -9.26
C PRO A 33 7.68 3.39 -9.77
N ALA A 34 7.52 3.59 -11.08
CA ALA A 34 7.63 4.93 -11.67
C ALA A 34 6.54 5.90 -11.16
N ARG A 35 5.35 5.37 -10.84
CA ARG A 35 4.18 6.14 -10.40
C ARG A 35 3.30 5.31 -9.47
N LEU A 36 2.46 6.00 -8.69
CA LEU A 36 1.53 5.38 -7.75
C LEU A 36 0.55 4.41 -8.44
N GLU A 37 0.11 4.74 -9.65
CA GLU A 37 -0.83 3.91 -10.41
C GLU A 37 -0.23 2.55 -10.76
N ALA A 38 1.08 2.49 -11.08
CA ALA A 38 1.76 1.24 -11.35
C ALA A 38 1.86 0.37 -10.08
N LEU A 39 1.97 0.99 -8.90
CA LEU A 39 1.88 0.27 -7.65
C LEU A 39 0.47 -0.28 -7.41
N ALA A 40 -0.56 0.54 -7.64
CA ALA A 40 -1.95 0.12 -7.49
C ALA A 40 -2.32 -1.04 -8.45
N GLU A 41 -1.84 -1.03 -9.68
CA GLU A 41 -2.00 -2.13 -10.65
C GLU A 41 -1.41 -3.44 -10.10
N MET A 42 -0.17 -3.41 -9.58
CA MET A 42 0.44 -4.60 -8.98
C MET A 42 -0.35 -5.12 -7.76
N VAL A 43 -0.88 -4.22 -6.93
CA VAL A 43 -1.70 -4.61 -5.77
C VAL A 43 -3.04 -5.20 -6.22
N ALA A 44 -3.68 -4.60 -7.23
CA ALA A 44 -4.93 -5.10 -7.80
C ALA A 44 -4.78 -6.54 -8.30
N GLU A 45 -3.72 -6.80 -9.08
CA GLU A 45 -3.41 -8.15 -9.57
C GLU A 45 -3.08 -9.13 -8.45
N ALA A 46 -2.28 -8.70 -7.45
CA ALA A 46 -1.83 -9.58 -6.38
C ALA A 46 -2.92 -9.92 -5.35
N GLN A 47 -3.99 -9.12 -5.27
CA GLN A 47 -5.04 -9.25 -4.25
C GLN A 47 -6.43 -9.53 -4.84
N ASP A 48 -6.53 -9.71 -6.16
CA ASP A 48 -7.80 -9.93 -6.88
C ASP A 48 -8.84 -8.84 -6.57
N MET A 49 -8.40 -7.58 -6.59
CA MET A 49 -9.26 -6.41 -6.34
C MET A 49 -9.28 -5.46 -7.54
N THR A 50 -10.23 -4.54 -7.56
CA THR A 50 -10.29 -3.54 -8.63
C THR A 50 -9.15 -2.53 -8.50
N LEU A 51 -8.75 -1.90 -9.61
CA LEU A 51 -7.73 -0.83 -9.59
C LEU A 51 -8.13 0.34 -8.68
N PHE A 52 -9.42 0.63 -8.57
CA PHE A 52 -9.93 1.68 -7.70
C PHE A 52 -9.70 1.34 -6.22
N GLU A 53 -10.11 0.14 -5.78
CA GLU A 53 -9.88 -0.33 -4.40
C GLU A 53 -8.39 -0.42 -4.08
N ALA A 54 -7.58 -0.97 -4.99
CA ALA A 54 -6.15 -1.07 -4.81
C ALA A 54 -5.49 0.30 -4.64
N ARG A 55 -5.95 1.29 -5.41
CA ARG A 55 -5.45 2.66 -5.28
C ARG A 55 -5.80 3.27 -3.93
N GLU A 56 -7.05 3.15 -3.48
CA GLU A 56 -7.47 3.66 -2.16
C GLU A 56 -6.67 3.02 -1.03
N GLU A 57 -6.50 1.70 -1.06
CA GLU A 57 -5.74 0.97 -0.04
C GLU A 57 -4.24 1.30 -0.07
N VAL A 58 -3.65 1.46 -1.26
CA VAL A 58 -2.25 1.90 -1.40
C VAL A 58 -2.09 3.33 -0.88
N GLU A 59 -3.01 4.23 -1.20
CA GLU A 59 -3.00 5.60 -0.71
C GLU A 59 -3.13 5.64 0.83
N ASP A 60 -4.00 4.81 1.42
CA ASP A 60 -4.15 4.69 2.87
C ASP A 60 -2.86 4.18 3.55
N VAL A 61 -2.22 3.15 2.99
CA VAL A 61 -0.97 2.62 3.56
C VAL A 61 0.19 3.60 3.49
N LEU A 62 0.28 4.35 2.39
CA LEU A 62 1.41 5.23 2.09
C LEU A 62 1.26 6.63 2.66
N PHE A 63 0.04 7.17 2.63
CA PHE A 63 -0.26 8.55 2.96
C PHE A 63 -1.25 8.69 4.11
N GLY A 64 -2.03 7.64 4.42
CA GLY A 64 -2.89 7.63 5.59
C GLY A 64 -2.08 7.81 6.86
N GLU A 65 -2.51 8.73 7.72
CA GLU A 65 -2.11 8.69 9.11
C GLU A 65 -2.55 7.34 9.65
N TRP A 66 -1.59 6.52 10.06
CA TRP A 66 -1.86 5.26 10.75
C TRP A 66 -2.91 5.51 11.84
N VAL A 67 -4.16 5.14 11.57
CA VAL A 67 -5.13 4.88 12.63
C VAL A 67 -4.91 3.41 12.94
N PRO A 68 -4.09 3.05 13.96
CA PRO A 68 -3.98 1.67 14.37
C PRO A 68 -5.37 1.27 14.87
N TYR A 69 -6.09 0.52 14.04
CA TYR A 69 -7.25 -0.31 14.34
C TYR A 69 -7.87 -0.01 15.71
N ARG A 70 -8.55 1.14 15.85
CA ARG A 70 -9.47 1.38 16.97
C ARG A 70 -10.88 0.92 16.57
N LEU A 71 -10.95 -0.23 15.91
CA LEU A 71 -12.06 -1.16 16.10
C LEU A 71 -11.83 -1.86 17.43
N SER A 72 -11.92 -1.07 18.51
CA SER A 72 -12.41 -1.58 19.78
C SER A 72 -13.78 -2.16 19.48
N ARG A 73 -13.79 -3.48 19.34
CA ARG A 73 -14.78 -4.37 19.94
C ARG A 73 -15.84 -3.60 20.76
N MET A 74 -16.92 -3.25 20.10
CA MET A 74 -18.25 -2.92 20.62
C MET A 74 -19.14 -3.00 19.36
N SER A 75 -19.68 -4.15 18.94
CA SER A 75 -20.61 -4.99 19.70
C SER A 75 -21.58 -4.05 20.44
N GLY A 76 -22.80 -3.87 19.95
CA GLY A 76 -23.77 -4.96 19.91
C GLY A 76 -24.33 -5.12 21.31
#